data_AF-M2U1A6-F1
#
_entry.id   AF-M2U1A6-F1
#
_cell.length_a   1.000
_cell.length_b   1.000
_cell.length_c   1.000
_cell.angle_alpha   90.00
_cell.angle_beta   90.00
_cell.angle_gamma   90.00
#
_symmetry.space_group_name_H-M   'P 1'
#
loop_
_entity.id
_entity.type
_entity.pdbx_description
1 polymer ?
#
loop_
_entity_poly.entity_id
_entity_poly.type
_entity_poly.pdbx_seq_one_letter_code
_entity_poly.pdbx_strand_id
1 'polypeptide(L)'
;MTVVPVRAIYVTANFKETQVGLIRAGQSVRLEVDALPDLEIAGRVVSISPGTGAEFSILPPENATGNFTKIVQRIPVRIGIDAPPEVRRLLVPGMSVVATVDTRNAAGELEEISSRTQ
;
A
#
# COMPACT_ATOMS: atom_id res chain seq x y z
N MET A 1 -12.81 -23.86 12.41
CA MET A 1 -12.55 -24.08 10.97
C MET A 1 -12.79 -22.76 10.26
N THR A 2 -11.78 -22.17 9.63
CA THR A 2 -11.87 -20.84 8.99
C THR A 2 -11.79 -21.02 7.48
N VAL A 3 -12.82 -20.58 6.76
CA VAL A 3 -12.85 -20.62 5.28
C VAL A 3 -12.21 -19.34 4.78
N VAL A 4 -11.10 -19.44 4.06
CA VAL A 4 -10.46 -18.29 3.42
C VAL A 4 -10.73 -18.35 1.92
N PRO A 5 -11.46 -17.37 1.33
CA PRO A 5 -11.75 -17.36 -0.10
C PRO A 5 -10.50 -17.04 -0.91
N VAL A 6 -9.81 -18.08 -1.40
CA VAL A 6 -8.58 -17.97 -2.23
C VAL A 6 -8.80 -17.37 -3.62
N ARG A 7 -10.04 -17.10 -4.05
CA ARG A 7 -10.34 -16.52 -5.37
C ARG A 7 -10.14 -15.00 -5.43
N ALA A 8 -10.05 -14.33 -4.29
CA ALA A 8 -9.88 -12.88 -4.19
C ALA A 8 -8.66 -12.52 -3.33
N ILE A 9 -7.51 -13.16 -3.59
CA ILE A 9 -6.25 -12.82 -2.90
C ILE A 9 -5.81 -11.42 -3.33
N TYR A 10 -5.48 -10.60 -2.34
CA TYR A 10 -4.88 -9.28 -2.49
C TYR A 10 -3.74 -9.14 -1.48
N VAL A 11 -2.83 -8.20 -1.74
CA VAL A 11 -1.77 -7.83 -0.81
C VAL A 11 -2.18 -6.55 -0.08
N THR A 12 -1.99 -6.52 1.24
CA THR A 12 -2.07 -5.29 2.03
C THR A 12 -0.64 -4.84 2.34
N ALA A 13 -0.18 -3.78 1.68
CA ALA A 13 1.14 -3.21 1.89
C ALA A 13 1.05 -1.97 2.78
N ASN A 14 1.80 -1.93 3.88
CA ASN A 14 1.79 -0.83 4.83
C ASN A 14 2.95 0.14 4.54
N PHE A 15 2.69 1.14 3.69
CA PHE A 15 3.67 2.16 3.34
C PHE A 15 3.80 3.21 4.44
N LYS A 16 4.98 3.81 4.61
CA LYS A 16 5.10 5.01 5.46
C LYS A 16 4.24 6.12 4.86
N GLU A 17 3.66 6.96 5.70
CA GLU A 17 2.89 8.14 5.26
C GLU A 17 3.65 8.97 4.21
N THR A 18 4.95 9.20 4.43
CA THR A 18 5.83 9.93 3.51
C THR A 18 6.00 9.27 2.14
N GLN A 19 5.72 7.97 2.00
CA GLN A 19 5.82 7.23 0.75
C GLN A 19 4.49 7.22 -0.02
N VAL A 20 3.37 7.52 0.63
CA VAL A 20 2.02 7.38 0.04
C VAL A 20 1.64 8.59 -0.79
N GLY A 21 2.33 9.73 -0.64
CA GLY A 21 1.99 11.00 -1.27
C GLY A 21 1.77 10.93 -2.79
N LEU A 22 2.51 10.08 -3.50
CA LEU A 22 2.40 9.87 -4.95
C LEU A 22 1.68 8.58 -5.35
N ILE A 23 1.28 7.76 -4.38
CA ILE A 23 0.56 6.52 -4.67
C ILE A 23 -0.87 6.87 -5.06
N ARG A 24 -1.35 6.31 -6.16
CA ARG A 24 -2.71 6.48 -6.69
C ARG A 24 -3.28 5.14 -7.09
N ALA A 25 -4.61 4.99 -6.99
CA ALA A 25 -5.30 3.81 -7.50
C ALA A 25 -5.03 3.66 -9.01
N GLY A 26 -4.87 2.42 -9.46
CA GLY A 26 -4.58 2.09 -10.85
C GLY A 26 -3.09 2.02 -11.20
N GLN A 27 -2.19 2.50 -10.34
CA GLN A 27 -0.75 2.38 -10.58
C GLN A 27 -0.28 0.92 -10.58
N SER A 28 0.69 0.62 -11.45
CA SER A 28 1.34 -0.68 -11.54
C SER A 28 2.21 -0.95 -10.33
N VAL A 29 2.21 -2.20 -9.88
CA VAL A 29 2.99 -2.67 -8.74
C VAL A 29 3.76 -3.92 -9.11
N ARG A 30 5.03 -3.99 -8.73
CA ARG A 30 5.81 -5.23 -8.70
C ARG A 30 5.77 -5.81 -7.29
N LEU A 31 5.46 -7.10 -7.19
CA LEU A 31 5.37 -7.85 -5.95
C LEU A 31 6.41 -8.96 -5.98
N GLU A 32 7.23 -9.02 -4.94
CA GLU A 32 8.22 -10.07 -4.71
C GLU A 32 7.83 -10.80 -3.43
N VAL A 33 7.56 -12.10 -3.52
CA VAL A 33 7.16 -12.91 -2.36
C VAL A 33 8.41 -13.59 -1.81
N ASP A 34 8.71 -13.43 -0.52
CA ASP A 34 9.93 -13.98 0.08
C ASP A 34 10.04 -15.51 -0.09
N ALA A 35 8.90 -16.19 -0.15
CA ALA A 35 8.81 -17.63 -0.36
C ALA A 35 9.02 -18.07 -1.82
N LEU A 36 8.99 -17.13 -2.77
CA LEU A 36 9.11 -17.36 -4.22
C LEU A 36 10.06 -16.30 -4.83
N PRO A 37 11.36 -16.30 -4.45
CA PRO A 37 12.28 -15.22 -4.80
C PRO A 37 12.53 -15.05 -6.30
N ASP A 38 12.36 -16.11 -7.09
CA ASP A 38 12.57 -16.09 -8.55
C ASP A 38 11.31 -15.70 -9.34
N LEU A 39 10.21 -15.34 -8.65
CA LEU A 39 8.93 -15.04 -9.28
C LEU A 39 8.49 -13.60 -8.99
N GLU A 40 8.69 -12.72 -9.97
CA GLU A 40 8.08 -11.41 -9.96
C GLU A 40 6.59 -11.50 -10.31
N ILE A 41 5.75 -10.94 -9.44
CA ILE A 41 4.31 -10.95 -9.58
C ILE A 41 3.85 -9.52 -9.91
N ALA A 42 3.14 -9.37 -11.03
CA ALA A 42 2.52 -8.11 -11.38
C ALA A 42 1.27 -7.86 -10.52
N GLY A 43 1.02 -6.60 -10.22
CA GLY A 43 -0.17 -6.16 -9.51
C GLY A 43 -0.53 -4.72 -9.81
N ARG A 44 -1.62 -4.28 -9.18
CA ARG A 44 -2.16 -2.94 -9.36
C ARG A 44 -2.68 -2.39 -8.03
N VAL A 45 -2.42 -1.12 -7.75
CA VAL A 45 -3.03 -0.44 -6.60
C VAL A 45 -4.55 -0.41 -6.79
N VAL A 46 -5.27 -1.05 -5.88
CA VAL A 46 -6.74 -1.07 -5.89
C VAL A 46 -7.28 0.11 -5.10
N SER A 47 -6.77 0.31 -3.89
CA SER A 47 -7.23 1.38 -3.01
C SER A 47 -6.18 1.75 -1.99
N ILE A 48 -6.24 3.00 -1.54
CA ILE A 48 -5.46 3.52 -0.41
C ILE A 48 -6.48 3.76 0.71
N SER A 49 -6.21 3.27 1.93
CA SER A 49 -7.14 3.52 3.03
C SER A 49 -7.21 5.02 3.35
N PRO A 50 -8.41 5.59 3.55
CA PRO A 50 -8.61 7.04 3.65
C PRO A 50 -8.08 7.69 4.93
N GLY A 51 -7.51 6.94 5.87
CA GLY A 51 -6.93 7.50 7.10
C GLY A 51 -6.14 6.46 7.89
N THR A 52 -5.22 6.93 8.75
CA THR A 52 -4.54 6.10 9.74
C THR A 52 -5.47 5.87 10.93
N GLY A 53 -5.31 4.74 11.64
CA GLY A 53 -6.16 4.40 12.79
C GLY A 53 -6.14 5.41 13.95
N ALA A 54 -5.29 6.45 13.89
CA ALA A 54 -5.23 7.53 14.87
C ALA A 54 -6.41 8.52 14.77
N GLU A 55 -7.03 8.71 13.58
CA GLU A 55 -8.19 9.61 13.43
C GLU A 55 -9.52 9.01 13.93
N PHE A 56 -9.58 7.70 14.17
CA PHE A 56 -10.80 7.00 14.59
C PHE A 56 -10.79 6.54 16.06
N SER A 57 -9.80 6.98 16.85
CA SER A 57 -9.77 6.67 18.28
C SER A 57 -10.76 7.57 19.03
N ILE A 58 -11.63 6.96 19.86
CA ILE A 58 -12.51 7.68 20.81
C ILE A 58 -11.67 8.52 21.80
N LEU A 59 -10.41 8.13 22.01
CA LEU A 59 -9.42 8.86 22.78
C LEU A 59 -8.32 9.32 21.83
N PRO A 60 -8.40 10.54 21.27
CA PRO A 60 -7.24 11.13 20.61
C PRO A 60 -6.09 11.19 21.62
N PRO A 61 -4.84 10.96 21.21
CA PRO A 61 -3.70 11.15 22.11
C PRO A 61 -3.70 12.61 22.59
N GLU A 62 -3.96 12.82 23.89
CA GLU A 62 -3.85 14.13 24.53
C GLU A 62 -2.37 14.54 24.59
N ASN A 63 -1.88 15.17 23.54
CA ASN A 63 -0.56 15.82 23.55
C ASN A 63 -0.68 17.22 24.19
N ALA A 64 -1.07 17.28 25.46
CA ALA A 64 -1.31 18.51 26.21
C ALA A 64 -0.04 19.10 26.91
N THR A 65 1.17 18.69 26.51
CA THR A 65 2.42 19.04 27.24
C THR A 65 3.55 19.60 26.38
N GLY A 66 3.33 19.92 25.10
CA GLY A 66 4.31 20.64 24.28
C GLY A 66 5.52 19.82 23.79
N ASN A 67 5.61 18.52 24.10
CA ASN A 67 6.59 17.62 23.49
C ASN A 67 5.92 16.84 22.34
N PHE A 68 6.09 17.32 21.11
CA PHE A 68 5.69 16.57 19.91
C PHE A 68 6.75 15.52 19.57
N THR A 69 6.47 14.25 19.88
CA THR A 69 7.27 13.13 19.35
C THR A 69 6.70 12.72 17.99
N LYS A 70 7.46 12.97 16.91
CA LYS A 70 7.07 12.57 15.55
C LYS A 70 7.13 11.05 15.40
N ILE A 71 5.97 10.39 15.41
CA ILE A 71 5.86 8.95 15.19
C ILE A 71 5.59 8.68 13.71
N VAL A 72 6.29 7.70 13.13
CA VAL A 72 6.08 7.29 11.73
C VAL A 72 4.75 6.55 11.63
N GLN A 73 3.78 7.15 10.94
CA GLN A 73 2.52 6.48 10.63
C GLN A 73 2.65 5.65 9.35
N ARG A 74 1.88 4.56 9.28
CA ARG A 74 1.80 3.70 8.10
C ARG A 74 0.38 3.67 7.55
N ILE A 75 0.27 3.78 6.24
CA ILE A 75 -0.98 3.75 5.50
C ILE A 75 -1.09 2.40 4.80
N PRO A 76 -2.16 1.63 5.06
CA PRO A 76 -2.42 0.41 4.32
C PRO A 76 -2.87 0.74 2.89
N VAL A 77 -2.20 0.12 1.93
CA VAL A 77 -2.52 0.16 0.51
C VAL A 77 -2.90 -1.25 0.08
N ARG A 78 -4.08 -1.39 -0.52
CA ARG A 78 -4.53 -2.65 -1.10
C ARG A 78 -4.03 -2.78 -2.54
N ILE A 79 -3.40 -3.90 -2.84
CA ILE A 79 -2.84 -4.21 -4.14
C ILE A 79 -3.52 -5.49 -4.65
N GLY A 80 -4.13 -5.39 -5.81
CA GLY A 80 -4.66 -6.52 -6.57
C GLY A 80 -3.53 -7.27 -7.24
N ILE A 81 -3.65 -8.59 -7.31
CA ILE A 81 -2.66 -9.47 -7.92
C ILE A 81 -3.09 -9.81 -9.34
N ASP A 82 -2.29 -9.39 -10.32
CA ASP A 82 -2.47 -9.67 -11.75
C ASP A 82 -1.53 -10.81 -12.15
N ALA A 83 -1.89 -12.05 -11.77
CA ALA A 83 -1.11 -13.24 -12.07
C ALA A 83 -1.98 -14.38 -12.61
N PRO A 84 -1.42 -15.30 -13.42
CA PRO A 84 -2.12 -16.50 -13.86
C PRO A 84 -2.61 -17.36 -12.68
N PRO A 85 -3.69 -18.15 -12.84
CA PRO A 85 -4.19 -19.05 -11.81
C PRO A 85 -3.13 -19.96 -11.19
N GLU A 86 -2.14 -20.39 -11.98
CA GLU A 86 -1.02 -21.25 -11.58
C GLU A 86 -0.21 -20.60 -10.47
N VAL A 87 0.16 -19.32 -10.68
CA VAL A 87 0.91 -18.53 -9.71
C VAL A 87 0.05 -18.22 -8.48
N ARG A 88 -1.23 -17.86 -8.68
CA ARG A 88 -2.13 -17.53 -7.58
C ARG A 88 -2.37 -18.72 -6.63
N ARG A 89 -2.31 -19.96 -7.13
CA ARG A 89 -2.41 -21.18 -6.30
C ARG A 89 -1.21 -21.39 -5.37
N LEU A 90 -0.05 -20.80 -5.69
CA LEU A 90 1.14 -20.86 -4.84
C LEU A 90 1.10 -19.84 -3.70
N LEU A 91 0.23 -18.83 -3.79
CA LEU A 91 0.13 -17.79 -2.79
C LEU A 91 -0.78 -18.21 -1.63
N VAL A 92 -0.25 -18.10 -0.42
CA VAL A 92 -0.98 -18.42 0.81
C VAL A 92 -1.12 -17.14 1.66
N PRO A 93 -2.30 -16.87 2.23
CA PRO A 93 -2.49 -15.77 3.17
C PRO A 93 -1.47 -15.83 4.32
N GLY A 94 -0.83 -14.70 4.62
CA GLY A 94 0.20 -14.59 5.65
C GLY A 94 1.64 -14.61 5.12
N MET A 95 1.85 -14.86 3.82
CA MET A 95 3.16 -14.69 3.20
C MET A 95 3.64 -13.23 3.25
N SER A 96 4.94 -13.05 3.48
CA SER A 96 5.61 -11.75 3.36
C SER A 96 5.83 -11.40 1.89
N VAL A 97 5.60 -10.13 1.57
CA VAL A 97 5.71 -9.60 0.21
C VAL A 97 6.36 -8.22 0.26
N VAL A 98 7.34 -8.00 -0.62
CA VAL A 98 7.89 -6.68 -0.93
C VAL A 98 7.09 -6.09 -2.09
N ALA A 99 6.55 -4.89 -1.92
CA ALA A 99 5.73 -4.21 -2.92
C ALA A 99 6.41 -2.92 -3.39
N THR A 100 6.64 -2.82 -4.70
CA THR A 100 7.22 -1.65 -5.36
C THR A 100 6.20 -1.02 -6.30
N VAL A 101 5.71 0.18 -5.95
CA VAL A 101 4.72 0.93 -6.74
C VAL A 101 5.42 1.88 -7.71
N ASP A 102 4.98 1.91 -8.96
CA ASP A 102 5.43 2.89 -9.95
C ASP A 102 4.64 4.20 -9.83
N THR A 103 5.29 5.26 -9.33
CA THR A 103 4.67 6.56 -9.04
C THR A 103 4.94 7.63 -10.10
N ARG A 104 5.64 7.30 -11.20
CA ARG A 104 6.08 8.28 -12.21
C ARG A 104 4.93 9.11 -12.81
N ASN A 105 3.77 8.50 -13.03
CA ASN A 105 2.61 9.20 -13.58
C ASN A 105 2.10 10.31 -12.65
N ALA A 106 2.08 10.07 -11.33
CA ALA A 106 1.62 11.05 -10.36
C ALA A 106 2.66 12.14 -10.07
N ALA A 107 3.95 11.84 -10.29
CA ALA A 107 5.02 12.84 -10.18
C ALA A 107 4.86 13.95 -11.23
N GLY A 108 4.50 13.60 -12.48
CA GLY A 108 4.24 14.59 -13.54
C GLY A 108 3.09 15.53 -13.20
N GLU A 109 2.00 15.03 -12.61
CA GLU A 109 0.86 15.86 -12.19
C GLU A 109 1.25 16.91 -11.13
N LEU A 110 2.15 16.58 -10.20
CA LEU A 110 2.61 17.53 -9.19
C LEU A 110 3.50 18.64 -9.77
N GLU A 111 4.34 18.31 -10.76
CA GLU A 111 5.16 19.29 -11.47
C GLU A 111 4.28 20.29 -12.26
N GLU A 112 3.22 19.81 -12.89
CA GLU A 112 2.22 20.65 -13.58
C GLU A 112 1.46 21.57 -12.61
N ILE A 113 1.07 21.09 -11.43
CA ILE A 113 0.36 21.92 -10.42
C ILE A 113 1.31 22.99 -9.86
N SER A 114 2.57 22.62 -9.60
CA SER A 114 3.57 23.54 -9.04
C SER A 114 3.95 24.65 -10.03
N SER A 115 3.98 24.34 -11.33
CA SER A 115 4.26 25.33 -12.38
C SER A 115 3.08 26.25 -12.70
N ARG A 116 1.83 25.82 -12.44
CA ARG A 116 0.63 26.67 -12.61
C ARG A 116 0.40 27.63 -11.44
N THR A 117 1.03 27.39 -10.30
CA THR A 117 0.86 28.17 -9.08
C THR A 117 1.98 29.21 -8.89
N GLN A 118 3.01 29.20 -9.75
CA GLN A 118 4.02 30.25 -9.87
C GLN A 118 3.63 31.26 -10.95
#